data_AF-A0A0C4F116-F1
#
_entry.id   AF-A0A0C4F116-F1
#
_cell.length_a   1.000
_cell.length_b   1.000
_cell.length_c   1.000
_cell.angle_alpha   90.00
_cell.angle_beta   90.00
_cell.angle_gamma   90.00
#
_symmetry.space_group_name_H-M   'P 1'
#
loop_
_entity.id
_entity.type
_entity.pdbx_description
1 polymer ?
#
loop_
_entity_poly.entity_id
_entity_poly.type
_entity_poly.pdbx_seq_one_letter_code
_entity_poly.pdbx_strand_id
1 'polypeptide(L)'
;MSSLNQIRQRLLKIHRANTPSSCRNASTNNSTSPKLNELTQKASNLANQYGSKLPELSEKLGKRFNGLLGSYSEPVSHNYQLTKEVLKQVYIKENLAPPKIDQIKSSYQEILKNVGSLNFWKQSLESGDWKRLAVYGVEAVGLFSIGEMIGRRHIVGYKLD
;
A
#
# COMPACT_ATOMS: atom_id res chain seq x y z
N MET A 1 50.62 -12.88 3.18
CA MET A 1 49.22 -13.33 3.35
C MET A 1 48.35 -12.20 3.91
N SER A 2 48.12 -11.12 3.14
CA SER A 2 47.49 -9.89 3.67
C SER A 2 46.56 -9.18 2.67
N SER A 3 45.68 -9.89 1.97
CA SER A 3 44.68 -9.23 1.10
C SER A 3 43.24 -9.74 1.24
N LEU A 4 42.96 -10.76 2.05
CA LEU A 4 41.60 -11.30 2.20
C LEU A 4 40.78 -10.63 3.33
N ASN A 5 41.43 -9.92 4.25
CA ASN A 5 40.72 -9.27 5.37
C ASN A 5 40.25 -7.83 5.08
N GLN A 6 40.66 -7.22 3.96
CA GLN A 6 40.21 -5.87 3.58
C GLN A 6 38.83 -5.85 2.91
N ILE A 7 38.35 -6.98 2.38
CA ILE A 7 37.08 -7.03 1.62
C ILE A 7 35.85 -7.07 2.54
N ARG A 8 35.99 -7.50 3.81
CA ARG A 8 34.87 -7.54 4.76
C ARG A 8 34.46 -6.18 5.36
N GLN A 9 35.22 -5.10 5.17
CA GLN A 9 34.92 -3.80 5.78
C GLN A 9 34.11 -2.84 4.89
N ARG A 10 33.70 -3.25 3.68
CA ARG A 10 32.89 -2.44 2.76
C ARG A 10 31.39 -2.77 2.78
N LEU A 11 30.83 -3.09 3.94
CA LEU A 11 29.38 -3.14 4.11
C LEU A 11 28.85 -1.78 4.60
N LEU A 12 28.17 -1.12 3.67
CA LEU A 12 27.46 0.15 3.70
C LEU A 12 26.93 0.59 5.08
N LYS A 13 27.45 1.72 5.57
CA LYS A 13 26.89 2.47 6.71
C LYS A 13 25.67 3.25 6.21
N ILE A 14 24.49 2.65 6.29
CA ILE A 14 23.22 3.30 5.96
C ILE A 14 22.95 4.38 7.02
N HIS A 15 23.06 5.66 6.62
CA HIS A 15 22.68 6.79 7.46
C HIS A 15 21.16 6.94 7.41
N ARG A 16 20.49 6.70 8.53
CA ARG A 16 19.06 6.96 8.71
C ARG A 16 18.87 8.43 9.11
N ALA A 17 18.41 9.26 8.18
CA ALA A 17 17.98 10.62 8.49
C ALA A 17 16.63 10.59 9.22
N ASN A 18 16.59 11.08 10.46
CA ASN A 18 15.35 11.38 11.18
C ASN A 18 14.89 12.78 10.76
N THR A 19 13.86 12.88 9.94
CA THR A 19 13.13 14.12 9.71
C THR A 19 11.97 14.21 10.72
N PRO A 20 11.93 15.24 11.60
CA PRO A 20 10.77 15.47 12.44
C PRO A 20 9.67 16.15 11.63
N SER A 21 8.58 15.43 11.38
CA SER A 21 7.34 15.98 10.81
C SER A 21 6.65 16.88 11.85
N SER A 22 6.80 18.19 11.70
CA SER A 22 6.05 19.18 12.48
C SER A 22 4.67 19.38 11.84
N CYS A 23 3.61 18.93 12.51
CA CYS A 23 2.24 19.26 12.13
C CYS A 23 1.87 20.59 12.80
N ARG A 24 1.77 21.67 12.01
CA ARG A 24 1.16 22.93 12.44
C ARG A 24 -0.35 22.84 12.23
N ASN A 25 -1.11 22.83 13.32
CA ASN A 25 -2.55 23.00 13.25
C ASN A 25 -2.85 24.50 13.03
N ALA A 26 -3.52 24.81 11.92
CA ALA A 26 -4.05 26.13 11.62
C ALA A 26 -5.35 26.34 12.42
N SER A 27 -5.33 27.28 13.36
CA SER A 27 -6.55 27.74 14.05
C SER A 27 -7.14 28.93 13.31
N THR A 28 -8.38 28.79 12.84
CA THR A 28 -9.21 29.89 12.34
C THR A 28 -10.21 30.33 13.41
N ASN A 29 -10.06 31.60 13.79
CA ASN A 29 -11.04 32.66 14.06
C ASN A 29 -12.26 32.48 15.01
N ASN A 30 -12.33 33.47 15.91
CA ASN A 30 -13.47 34.31 16.30
C ASN A 30 -14.35 33.99 17.53
N SER A 31 -14.52 35.07 18.31
CA SER A 31 -15.62 35.43 19.22
C SER A 31 -15.75 34.68 20.55
N THR A 32 -15.11 35.28 21.56
CA THR A 32 -15.21 34.99 22.99
C THR A 32 -16.64 35.27 23.49
N SER A 33 -17.36 34.21 23.87
CA SER A 33 -18.61 34.31 24.63
C SER A 33 -18.33 34.07 26.13
N PRO A 34 -18.86 34.89 27.05
CA PRO A 34 -18.51 34.83 28.48
C PRO A 34 -18.90 33.52 29.16
N LYS A 35 -19.89 32.80 28.62
CA LYS A 35 -20.34 31.48 29.09
C LYS A 35 -19.38 30.34 28.75
N LEU A 36 -18.59 30.49 27.68
CA LEU A 36 -17.58 29.50 27.30
C LEU A 36 -16.38 29.54 28.24
N ASN A 37 -16.01 30.73 28.74
CA ASN A 37 -14.92 30.87 29.71
C ASN A 37 -15.25 30.18 31.04
N GLU A 38 -16.50 30.24 31.48
CA GLU A 38 -16.93 29.60 32.74
C GLU A 38 -16.98 28.06 32.64
N LEU A 39 -17.45 27.53 31.50
CA LEU A 39 -17.44 26.09 31.22
C LEU A 39 -16.02 25.57 31.01
N THR A 40 -15.16 26.37 30.38
CA THR A 40 -13.72 26.07 30.23
C THR A 40 -13.02 26.07 31.59
N GLN A 41 -13.38 26.98 32.50
CA GLN A 41 -12.84 27.00 33.87
C GLN A 41 -13.35 25.84 34.73
N LYS A 42 -14.62 25.43 34.59
CA LYS A 42 -15.15 24.24 35.28
C LYS A 42 -14.57 22.96 34.71
N ALA A 43 -14.41 22.87 33.39
CA ALA A 43 -13.72 21.77 32.72
C ALA A 43 -12.23 21.72 33.09
N SER A 44 -11.53 22.86 33.19
CA SER A 44 -10.13 22.90 33.60
C SER A 44 -9.94 22.51 35.06
N ASN A 45 -10.85 22.87 35.96
CA ASN A 45 -10.78 22.46 37.37
C ASN A 45 -11.10 20.96 37.54
N LEU A 46 -12.08 20.43 36.81
CA LEU A 46 -12.35 18.99 36.77
C LEU A 46 -11.19 18.22 36.13
N ALA A 47 -10.59 18.78 35.07
CA ALA A 47 -9.39 18.24 34.42
C ALA A 47 -8.13 18.39 35.29
N ASN A 48 -8.02 19.36 36.20
CA ASN A 48 -6.90 19.42 37.15
C ASN A 48 -7.10 18.39 38.29
N GLN A 49 -8.34 18.15 38.69
CA GLN A 49 -8.69 17.19 39.74
C GLN A 49 -8.61 15.72 39.28
N TYR A 50 -8.93 15.44 38.01
CA TYR A 50 -8.82 14.10 37.41
C TYR A 50 -7.59 13.93 36.48
N GLY A 51 -7.00 15.02 36.00
CA GLY A 51 -5.85 15.03 35.08
C GLY A 51 -4.49 14.96 35.75
N SER A 52 -4.40 14.89 37.08
CA SER A 52 -3.18 14.41 37.75
C SER A 52 -3.08 12.87 37.73
N LYS A 53 -4.21 12.16 37.52
CA LYS A 53 -4.26 10.69 37.41
C LYS A 53 -4.50 10.20 35.97
N LEU A 54 -4.94 11.08 35.09
CA LEU A 54 -5.13 10.80 33.66
C LEU A 54 -3.82 10.50 32.91
N PRO A 55 -2.67 11.16 33.19
CA PRO A 55 -1.38 10.83 32.57
C PRO A 55 -0.94 9.42 32.97
N GLU A 56 -1.05 9.06 34.25
CA GLU A 56 -0.69 7.71 34.73
C GLU A 56 -1.62 6.63 34.18
N LEU A 57 -2.92 6.92 34.05
CA LEU A 57 -3.92 5.97 33.57
C LEU A 57 -3.93 5.88 32.03
N SER A 58 -3.67 6.98 31.33
CA SER A 58 -3.39 7.03 29.89
C SER A 58 -2.08 6.33 29.55
N GLU A 59 -1.04 6.48 30.37
CA GLU A 59 0.19 5.71 30.22
C GLU A 59 -0.03 4.23 30.53
N LYS A 60 -0.81 3.87 31.57
CA LYS A 60 -1.11 2.46 31.87
C LYS A 60 -1.98 1.81 30.80
N LEU A 61 -2.98 2.51 30.27
CA LEU A 61 -3.79 2.05 29.16
C LEU A 61 -2.96 2.02 27.87
N GLY A 62 -2.21 3.07 27.57
CA GLY A 62 -1.30 3.14 26.43
C GLY A 62 -0.24 2.03 26.45
N LYS A 63 0.39 1.75 27.59
CA LYS A 63 1.35 0.63 27.76
C LYS A 63 0.68 -0.74 27.66
N ARG A 64 -0.57 -0.89 28.13
CA ARG A 64 -1.34 -2.14 27.98
C ARG A 64 -1.83 -2.36 26.55
N PHE A 65 -2.36 -1.34 25.89
CA PHE A 65 -2.74 -1.39 24.47
C PHE A 65 -1.52 -1.59 23.59
N ASN A 66 -0.38 -0.96 23.88
CA ASN A 66 0.87 -1.18 23.15
C ASN A 66 1.45 -2.59 23.40
N GLY A 67 1.33 -3.14 24.61
CA GLY A 67 1.73 -4.52 24.92
C GLY A 67 0.83 -5.59 24.31
N LEU A 68 -0.49 -5.32 24.17
CA LEU A 68 -1.46 -6.21 23.52
C LEU A 68 -1.48 -6.08 21.98
N LEU A 69 -1.35 -4.87 21.42
CA LEU A 69 -1.19 -4.71 19.97
C LEU A 69 0.20 -5.14 19.50
N GLY A 70 1.24 -4.95 20.33
CA GLY A 70 2.60 -5.39 20.04
C GLY A 70 2.73 -6.91 19.96
N SER A 71 2.00 -7.63 20.82
CA SER A 71 1.97 -9.10 20.79
C SER A 71 1.14 -9.68 19.63
N TYR A 72 0.23 -8.90 19.03
CA TYR A 72 -0.54 -9.33 17.85
C TYR A 72 0.09 -8.88 16.52
N SER A 73 0.87 -7.80 16.51
CA SER A 73 1.60 -7.37 15.32
C SER A 73 2.77 -8.30 15.00
N GLU A 74 3.36 -8.95 16.01
CA GLU A 74 4.45 -9.90 15.86
C GLU A 74 4.09 -11.09 14.95
N PRO A 75 3.01 -11.87 15.19
CA PRO A 75 2.62 -12.97 14.29
C PRO A 75 2.20 -12.50 12.89
N VAL A 76 1.50 -11.36 12.78
CA VAL A 76 1.08 -10.83 11.47
C VAL A 76 2.30 -10.37 10.66
N SER A 77 3.28 -9.73 11.31
CA SER A 77 4.51 -9.29 10.67
C SER A 77 5.37 -10.46 10.19
N HIS A 78 5.40 -11.56 10.95
CA HIS A 78 6.13 -12.76 10.57
C HIS A 78 5.47 -13.47 9.39
N ASN A 79 4.14 -13.64 9.43
CA ASN A 79 3.37 -14.22 8.33
C ASN A 79 3.53 -13.39 7.05
N TYR A 80 3.48 -12.06 7.16
CA TYR A 80 3.72 -11.17 6.03
C TYR A 80 5.13 -11.32 5.45
N GLN A 81 6.16 -11.42 6.30
CA GLN A 81 7.54 -11.62 5.85
C GLN A 81 7.73 -12.95 5.12
N LEU A 82 7.18 -14.04 5.68
CA LEU A 82 7.20 -15.36 5.03
C LEU A 82 6.48 -15.31 3.67
N THR A 83 5.26 -14.76 3.65
CA THR A 83 4.47 -14.61 2.42
C THR A 83 5.24 -13.79 1.38
N LYS A 84 5.88 -12.69 1.78
CA LYS A 84 6.71 -11.87 0.88
C LYS A 84 7.87 -12.66 0.26
N GLU A 85 8.61 -13.44 1.05
CA GLU A 85 9.73 -14.24 0.53
C GLU A 85 9.24 -15.35 -0.40
N VAL A 86 8.11 -16.00 -0.07
CA VAL A 86 7.46 -16.98 -0.96
C VAL A 86 7.04 -16.32 -2.28
N LEU A 87 6.39 -15.16 -2.24
CA LEU A 87 6.00 -14.41 -3.44
C LEU A 87 7.22 -14.05 -4.29
N LYS A 88 8.32 -13.63 -3.66
CA LYS A 88 9.56 -13.28 -4.35
C LYS A 88 10.17 -14.50 -5.05
N GLN A 89 10.17 -15.65 -4.38
CA GLN A 89 10.69 -16.88 -4.96
C GLN A 89 9.85 -17.33 -6.16
N VAL A 90 8.52 -17.26 -6.06
CA VAL A 90 7.61 -17.55 -7.16
C VAL A 90 7.83 -16.56 -8.31
N TYR A 91 7.98 -15.26 -8.03
CA TYR A 91 8.24 -14.24 -9.05
C TYR A 91 9.50 -14.55 -9.89
N ILE A 92 10.59 -14.93 -9.22
CA ILE A 92 11.85 -15.27 -9.89
C ILE A 92 11.72 -16.61 -10.63
N LYS A 93 11.12 -17.62 -10.00
CA LYS A 93 11.00 -18.98 -10.55
C LYS A 93 10.07 -19.03 -11.76
N GLU A 94 8.93 -18.36 -11.69
CA GLU A 94 7.93 -18.28 -12.75
C GLU A 94 8.31 -17.24 -13.82
N ASN A 95 9.50 -16.63 -13.71
CA ASN A 95 10.00 -15.61 -14.62
C ASN A 95 8.93 -14.54 -14.94
N LEU A 96 8.24 -14.06 -13.90
CA LEU A 96 7.24 -12.99 -13.99
C LEU A 96 7.88 -11.61 -14.24
N ALA A 97 9.17 -11.59 -14.59
CA ALA A 97 9.84 -10.41 -15.09
C ALA A 97 9.12 -9.91 -16.34
N PRO A 98 9.01 -8.58 -16.51
CA PRO A 98 8.39 -8.01 -17.70
C PRO A 98 9.09 -8.57 -18.96
N PRO A 99 8.31 -9.08 -19.94
CA PRO A 99 8.87 -9.70 -21.12
C PRO A 99 9.72 -8.71 -21.92
N LYS A 100 10.61 -9.24 -22.75
CA LYS A 100 11.45 -8.38 -23.61
C LYS A 100 10.56 -7.64 -24.60
N ILE A 101 10.93 -6.40 -24.92
CA ILE A 101 10.16 -5.56 -25.86
C ILE A 101 9.91 -6.25 -27.20
N ASP A 102 10.86 -7.05 -27.68
CA ASP A 102 10.71 -7.81 -28.93
C ASP A 102 9.62 -8.88 -28.85
N GLN A 103 9.47 -9.54 -27.69
CA GLN A 103 8.41 -10.53 -27.47
C GLN A 103 7.03 -9.87 -27.44
N ILE A 104 6.93 -8.66 -26.90
CA ILE A 104 5.69 -7.88 -26.91
C ILE A 104 5.30 -7.55 -28.36
N LYS A 105 6.27 -7.06 -29.16
CA LYS A 105 6.04 -6.73 -30.57
C LYS A 105 5.62 -7.96 -31.38
N SER A 106 6.31 -9.09 -31.22
CA SER A 106 5.98 -10.31 -31.95
C SER A 106 4.59 -10.83 -31.59
N SER A 107 4.24 -10.84 -30.31
CA SER A 107 2.92 -11.27 -29.84
C SER A 107 1.81 -10.39 -30.41
N TYR A 108 2.02 -9.08 -30.45
CA TYR A 108 1.05 -8.14 -31.03
C TYR A 108 0.87 -8.36 -32.54
N GLN A 109 1.98 -8.60 -33.27
CA GLN A 109 1.92 -8.91 -34.70
C GLN A 109 1.17 -10.23 -34.98
N GLU A 110 1.37 -11.25 -34.16
CA GLU A 110 0.63 -12.52 -34.27
C GLU A 110 -0.86 -12.35 -34.00
N ILE A 111 -1.22 -11.61 -32.94
CA ILE A 111 -2.62 -11.32 -32.62
C ILE A 111 -3.30 -10.60 -33.80
N LEU A 112 -2.66 -9.57 -34.35
CA LEU A 112 -3.20 -8.83 -35.50
C LEU A 112 -3.42 -9.73 -36.73
N LYS A 113 -2.47 -10.63 -37.02
CA LYS A 113 -2.59 -11.59 -38.12
C LYS A 113 -3.76 -12.55 -37.90
N ASN A 114 -3.92 -13.04 -36.67
CA ASN A 114 -4.96 -14.01 -36.33
C ASN A 114 -6.36 -13.36 -36.32
N VAL A 115 -6.49 -12.16 -35.75
CA VAL A 115 -7.76 -11.41 -35.69
C VAL A 115 -8.28 -11.04 -37.08
N GLY A 116 -7.38 -10.73 -38.02
CA GLY A 116 -7.74 -10.45 -39.41
C GLY A 116 -8.20 -11.68 -40.21
N SER A 117 -8.05 -12.89 -39.67
CA SER A 117 -8.42 -14.13 -40.35
C SER A 117 -9.82 -14.61 -39.95
N LEU A 118 -10.68 -14.91 -40.93
CA LEU A 118 -12.02 -15.46 -40.68
C LEU A 118 -11.98 -16.87 -40.06
N ASN A 119 -10.93 -17.64 -40.37
CA ASN A 119 -10.77 -18.99 -39.86
C ASN A 119 -10.54 -19.02 -38.35
N PHE A 120 -9.84 -18.02 -37.79
CA PHE A 120 -9.64 -17.90 -36.34
C PHE A 120 -10.96 -17.75 -35.59
N TRP A 121 -11.87 -16.94 -36.12
CA TRP A 121 -13.20 -16.71 -35.52
C TRP A 121 -14.10 -17.94 -35.63
N LYS A 122 -14.10 -18.61 -36.79
CA LYS A 122 -14.83 -19.88 -36.97
C LYS A 122 -14.31 -20.95 -36.01
N GLN A 123 -12.99 -21.13 -35.96
CA GLN A 123 -12.36 -22.10 -35.07
C GLN A 123 -12.68 -21.80 -33.60
N SER A 124 -12.62 -20.54 -33.17
CA SER A 124 -12.92 -20.15 -31.78
C SER A 124 -14.39 -20.38 -31.38
N LEU A 125 -15.31 -20.30 -32.35
CA LEU A 125 -16.72 -20.60 -32.13
C LEU A 125 -16.96 -22.11 -32.04
N GLU A 126 -16.36 -22.89 -32.94
CA GLU A 126 -16.48 -24.35 -32.96
C GLU A 126 -15.78 -25.01 -31.76
N SER A 127 -14.62 -24.51 -31.35
CA SER A 127 -13.87 -25.04 -30.19
C SER A 127 -14.43 -24.56 -28.85
N GLY A 128 -15.27 -23.53 -28.84
CA GLY A 128 -15.74 -22.88 -27.61
C GLY A 128 -14.72 -21.95 -26.95
N ASP A 129 -13.57 -21.69 -27.58
CA ASP A 129 -12.53 -20.79 -27.05
C ASP A 129 -13.00 -19.32 -26.95
N TRP A 130 -14.09 -18.95 -27.64
CA TRP A 130 -14.72 -17.64 -27.50
C TRP A 130 -15.05 -17.29 -26.04
N LYS A 131 -15.33 -18.29 -25.18
CA LYS A 131 -15.57 -18.07 -23.74
C LYS A 131 -14.33 -17.57 -23.03
N ARG A 132 -13.16 -18.11 -23.36
CA ARG A 132 -11.88 -17.66 -22.80
C ARG A 132 -11.56 -16.25 -23.27
N LEU A 133 -11.80 -15.97 -24.55
CA LEU A 133 -11.63 -14.63 -25.10
C LEU A 133 -12.53 -13.60 -24.39
N ALA A 134 -13.76 -13.98 -24.06
CA ALA A 134 -14.68 -13.14 -23.28
C ALA A 134 -14.16 -12.89 -21.86
N VAL A 135 -13.68 -13.93 -21.16
CA VAL A 135 -13.06 -13.77 -19.83
C VAL A 135 -11.85 -12.84 -19.90
N TYR A 136 -10.96 -13.03 -20.87
CA TYR A 136 -9.81 -12.15 -21.09
C TYR A 136 -10.22 -10.71 -21.41
N GLY A 137 -11.34 -10.51 -22.11
CA GLY A 137 -11.92 -9.18 -22.33
C GLY A 137 -12.33 -8.50 -21.03
N VAL A 138 -13.00 -9.24 -20.13
CA VAL A 138 -13.38 -8.73 -18.79
C VAL A 138 -12.15 -8.43 -17.95
N GLU A 139 -11.15 -9.31 -17.96
CA GLU A 139 -9.87 -9.11 -17.26
C GLU A 139 -9.13 -7.87 -17.78
N ALA A 140 -9.12 -7.65 -19.10
CA ALA A 140 -8.50 -6.46 -19.69
C ALA A 140 -9.18 -5.17 -19.23
N VAL A 141 -10.52 -5.15 -19.13
CA VAL A 141 -11.27 -4.01 -18.57
C VAL A 141 -10.94 -3.80 -17.09
N GLY A 142 -10.78 -4.88 -16.33
CA GLY A 142 -10.35 -4.84 -14.93
C GLY A 142 -8.95 -4.22 -14.78
N LEU A 143 -7.98 -4.69 -15.56
CA LEU A 143 -6.61 -4.16 -15.56
C LEU A 143 -6.56 -2.69 -16.02
N PHE A 144 -7.37 -2.32 -17.02
CA PHE A 144 -7.50 -0.93 -17.45
C PHE A 144 -8.02 -0.04 -16.32
N SER A 145 -9.04 -0.50 -15.60
CA SER A 145 -9.63 0.24 -14.46
C SER A 145 -8.64 0.40 -13.31
N ILE A 146 -7.83 -0.63 -13.01
CA ILE A 146 -6.74 -0.55 -12.03
C ILE A 146 -5.68 0.48 -12.49
N GLY A 147 -5.35 0.50 -13.78
CA GLY A 147 -4.47 1.51 -14.38
C GLY A 147 -5.02 2.92 -14.18
N GLU A 148 -6.31 3.12 -14.37
CA GLU A 148 -6.99 4.39 -14.08
C GLU A 148 -6.90 4.78 -12.60
N MET A 149 -7.08 3.84 -11.66
CA MET A 149 -6.95 4.12 -10.22
C MET A 149 -5.54 4.58 -9.88
N ILE A 150 -4.52 3.95 -10.46
CA ILE A 150 -3.11 4.32 -10.29
C ILE A 150 -2.83 5.68 -10.91
N GLY A 151 -3.30 5.92 -12.14
CA GLY A 151 -3.10 7.19 -12.86
C GLY A 151 -3.77 8.37 -12.16
N ARG A 152 -4.96 8.17 -11.60
CA ARG A 152 -5.69 9.19 -10.82
C ARG A 152 -5.29 9.23 -9.34
N ARG A 153 -4.49 8.25 -8.88
CA ARG A 153 -4.07 8.07 -7.47
C ARG A 153 -5.28 8.08 -6.51
N HIS A 154 -6.41 7.55 -6.96
CA HIS A 154 -7.67 7.53 -6.23
C HIS A 154 -8.42 6.23 -6.50
N ILE A 155 -8.98 5.62 -5.45
CA ILE A 155 -9.58 4.27 -5.53
C ILE A 155 -11.05 4.34 -5.97
N VAL A 156 -11.79 5.41 -5.65
CA VAL A 156 -13.24 5.49 -5.90
C VAL A 156 -13.66 6.86 -6.46
N GLY A 157 -14.11 6.91 -7.71
CA GLY A 157 -14.70 8.12 -8.30
C GLY A 157 -13.70 9.26 -8.56
N TYR A 158 -14.18 10.29 -9.25
CA TYR A 158 -13.45 11.56 -9.42
C TYR A 158 -13.75 12.50 -8.27
N LYS A 159 -12.78 13.35 -7.92
CA LYS A 159 -13.06 14.48 -7.03
C LYS A 159 -14.05 15.40 -7.72
N LEU A 160 -15.21 15.58 -7.11
CA LEU A 160 -16.16 16.63 -7.46
C LEU A 160 -15.72 17.86 -6.67
N ASP A 161 -14.74 18.58 -7.20
CA ASP A 161 -14.38 19.92 -6.72
C ASP A 161 -14.97 20.95 -7.68
#